data_AF-A0A3M1Y4K9-F1
#
_entry.id   AF-A0A3M1Y4K9-F1
#
_cell.length_a   1.000
_cell.length_b   1.000
_cell.length_c   1.000
_cell.angle_alpha   90.00
_cell.angle_beta   90.00
_cell.angle_gamma   90.00
#
_symmetry.space_group_name_H-M   'P 1'
#
loop_
_entity.id
_entity.type
_entity.pdbx_description
1 polymer ?
#
loop_
_entity_poly.entity_id
_entity_poly.type
_entity_poly.pdbx_seq_one_letter_code
_entity_poly.pdbx_strand_id
1 'polypeptide(L)'
;MFLPFGQTSEEVLAYMDARDYAQYVEYIADSGHMQLDVRGQEVLYVFDEDILYAVEDQRQFYDKDLADHVVETCLDFMALEERRVRNLDSPSGQSHYATVADDRIIELVVIDQGTRKAPDIRVRLKVTSRLYGPRMQTEAFAAQVARRGL
;
A
#
# COMPACT_ATOMS: atom_id res chain seq x y z
N MET A 1 0.78 -4.48 -8.45
CA MET A 1 2.07 -4.93 -9.03
C MET A 1 3.18 -4.46 -8.11
N PHE A 2 4.11 -5.33 -7.73
CA PHE A 2 5.16 -4.97 -6.78
C PHE A 2 6.50 -4.84 -7.49
N LEU A 3 7.11 -3.65 -7.43
CA LEU A 3 8.50 -3.45 -7.85
C LEU A 3 9.45 -3.61 -6.66
N PRO A 4 10.67 -4.12 -6.87
CA PRO A 4 11.70 -4.09 -5.85
C PRO A 4 11.95 -2.64 -5.38
N PHE A 5 12.13 -2.46 -4.07
CA PHE A 5 12.54 -1.17 -3.51
C PHE A 5 14.01 -0.84 -3.84
N GLY A 6 14.36 0.43 -3.74
CA GLY A 6 15.73 0.90 -4.02
C GLY A 6 15.98 1.30 -5.47
N GLN A 7 14.97 1.22 -6.34
CA GLN A 7 15.05 1.65 -7.73
C GLN A 7 14.83 3.16 -7.83
N THR A 8 15.48 3.80 -8.81
CA THR A 8 15.26 5.19 -9.17
C THR A 8 13.92 5.40 -9.88
N SER A 9 13.40 6.62 -9.94
CA SER A 9 12.17 6.88 -10.71
C SER A 9 12.33 6.57 -12.20
N GLU A 10 13.52 6.79 -12.77
CA GLU A 10 13.85 6.44 -14.16
C GLU A 10 13.80 4.91 -14.40
N GLU A 11 14.39 4.11 -13.51
CA GLU A 11 14.37 2.64 -13.61
C GLU A 11 12.94 2.08 -13.49
N VAL A 12 12.14 2.66 -12.60
CA VAL A 12 10.73 2.31 -12.45
C VAL A 12 9.97 2.60 -13.75
N LEU A 13 10.14 3.79 -14.33
CA LEU A 13 9.50 4.14 -15.61
C LEU A 13 9.92 3.20 -16.73
N ALA A 14 11.22 2.94 -16.88
CA ALA A 14 11.75 2.07 -17.93
C ALA A 14 11.16 0.65 -17.82
N TYR A 15 11.00 0.13 -16.60
CA TYR A 15 10.35 -1.16 -16.39
C TYR A 15 8.87 -1.14 -16.80
N MET A 16 8.15 -0.08 -16.44
CA MET A 16 6.71 0.04 -16.72
C MET A 16 6.42 0.18 -18.22
N ASP A 17 7.24 0.97 -18.92
CA ASP A 17 7.17 1.15 -20.37
C ASP A 17 7.49 -0.16 -21.11
N ALA A 18 8.56 -0.85 -20.70
CA ALA A 18 8.96 -2.14 -21.29
C ALA A 18 7.90 -3.25 -21.15
N ARG A 19 6.95 -3.10 -20.22
CA ARG A 19 5.89 -4.08 -19.96
C ARG A 19 4.51 -3.62 -20.44
N ASP A 20 4.41 -2.45 -21.07
CA ASP A 20 3.15 -1.84 -21.49
C ASP A 20 2.14 -1.77 -20.32
N TYR A 21 2.66 -1.39 -19.14
CA TYR A 21 1.88 -1.27 -17.92
C TYR A 21 1.46 0.16 -17.60
N ALA A 22 2.23 1.15 -18.05
CA ALA A 22 1.95 2.56 -17.80
C ALA A 22 1.01 3.11 -18.89
N GLN A 23 -0.28 3.25 -18.56
CA GLN A 23 -1.22 3.94 -19.45
C GLN A 23 -1.16 5.46 -19.27
N TYR A 24 -0.88 5.89 -18.04
CA TYR A 24 -0.72 7.29 -17.66
C TYR A 24 0.28 7.37 -16.51
N VAL A 25 1.17 8.36 -16.57
CA VAL A 25 2.18 8.65 -15.54
C VAL A 25 2.06 10.11 -15.16
N GLU A 26 1.90 10.36 -13.87
CA GLU A 26 1.87 11.70 -13.29
C GLU A 26 2.89 11.84 -12.18
N TYR A 27 3.74 12.85 -12.30
CA TYR A 27 4.63 13.26 -11.23
C TYR A 27 3.94 14.32 -10.38
N ILE A 28 3.69 14.00 -9.11
CA ILE A 28 3.11 14.95 -8.17
C ILE A 28 4.24 15.86 -7.70
N ALA A 29 4.27 17.09 -8.23
CA ALA A 29 5.32 18.06 -7.97
C ALA A 29 5.62 18.23 -6.46
N ASP A 30 6.91 18.37 -6.14
CA ASP A 30 7.45 18.63 -4.80
C ASP A 30 7.11 17.59 -3.71
N SER A 31 6.54 16.44 -4.09
CA SER A 31 6.10 15.43 -3.14
C SER A 31 6.96 14.16 -3.12
N GLY A 32 7.80 13.95 -4.13
CA GLY A 32 8.50 12.67 -4.32
C GLY A 32 7.56 11.53 -4.72
N HIS A 33 6.35 11.82 -5.21
CA HIS A 33 5.41 10.79 -5.63
C HIS A 33 5.28 10.71 -7.15
N MET A 34 5.18 9.49 -7.66
CA MET A 34 4.83 9.18 -9.03
C MET A 34 3.58 8.30 -9.02
N GLN A 35 2.51 8.80 -9.62
CA GLN A 35 1.26 8.08 -9.78
C GLN A 35 1.20 7.45 -11.17
N LEU A 36 0.81 6.19 -11.24
CA LEU A 36 0.59 5.46 -12.48
C LEU A 36 -0.81 4.89 -12.53
N ASP A 37 -1.44 4.98 -13.70
CA ASP A 37 -2.60 4.15 -14.03
C ASP A 37 -2.12 2.84 -14.67
N VAL A 38 -2.35 1.73 -13.96
CA VAL A 38 -2.08 0.38 -14.42
C VAL A 38 -3.41 -0.34 -14.65
N ARG A 39 -3.91 -0.28 -15.88
CA ARG A 39 -5.14 -0.97 -16.33
C ARG A 39 -6.39 -0.54 -15.54
N GLY A 40 -6.56 0.77 -15.34
CA GLY A 40 -7.66 1.35 -14.58
C GLY A 40 -7.46 1.29 -13.06
N GLN A 41 -6.20 1.17 -12.61
CA GLN A 41 -5.84 1.08 -11.20
C GLN A 41 -4.79 2.12 -10.88
N GLU A 42 -5.09 2.99 -9.93
CA GLU A 42 -4.14 3.99 -9.46
C GLU A 42 -3.13 3.35 -8.50
N VAL A 43 -1.87 3.35 -8.91
CA VAL A 43 -0.75 2.90 -8.10
C VAL A 43 0.18 4.09 -7.86
N LEU A 44 0.47 4.36 -6.59
CA LEU A 44 1.31 5.45 -6.15
C LEU A 44 2.67 4.90 -5.73
N TYR A 45 3.73 5.36 -6.38
CA TYR A 45 5.12 5.08 -6.04
C TYR A 45 5.69 6.29 -5.30
N VAL A 46 6.35 6.05 -4.17
CA VAL A 46 6.88 7.09 -3.29
C VAL A 46 8.39 6.98 -3.22
N PHE A 47 9.05 8.09 -3.50
CA PHE A 47 10.49 8.24 -3.61
C PHE A 47 11.01 9.19 -2.53
N ASP A 48 12.14 8.86 -1.95
CA ASP A 48 12.92 9.73 -1.07
C ASP A 48 14.31 9.88 -1.71
N GLU A 49 14.73 11.11 -1.97
CA GLU A 49 15.96 11.38 -2.74
C GLU A 49 16.05 10.58 -4.06
N ASP A 50 14.91 10.46 -4.77
CA ASP A 50 14.74 9.67 -6.00
C ASP A 50 14.82 8.14 -5.82
N ILE A 51 14.85 7.62 -4.60
CA ILE A 51 14.86 6.18 -4.32
C ILE A 51 13.48 5.68 -3.92
N LEU A 52 12.95 4.70 -4.67
CA LEU A 52 11.65 4.07 -4.38
C LEU A 52 11.70 3.37 -3.02
N TYR A 53 10.86 3.83 -2.10
CA TYR A 53 10.76 3.25 -0.76
C TYR A 53 9.35 2.87 -0.35
N ALA A 54 8.30 3.35 -1.03
CA ALA A 54 6.94 2.86 -0.76
C ALA A 54 6.12 2.74 -2.04
N VAL A 55 5.19 1.77 -2.03
CA VAL A 55 4.18 1.57 -3.07
C VAL A 55 2.82 1.47 -2.41
N GLU A 56 1.83 2.18 -2.95
CA GLU A 56 0.45 2.16 -2.49
C GLU A 56 -0.47 1.83 -3.67
N ASP A 57 -1.32 0.81 -3.50
CA ASP A 57 -2.39 0.43 -4.43
C ASP A 57 -3.72 0.74 -3.75
N GLN A 58 -4.56 1.54 -4.40
CA GLN A 58 -5.87 1.92 -3.89
C GLN A 58 -6.95 1.56 -4.90
N ARG A 59 -8.01 0.90 -4.41
CA ARG A 59 -9.14 0.49 -5.23
C ARG A 59 -10.47 0.80 -4.55
N GLN A 60 -11.42 1.24 -5.35
CA GLN A 60 -12.80 1.45 -4.94
C GLN A 60 -13.69 0.35 -5.52
N PHE A 61 -14.53 -0.22 -4.67
CA PHE A 61 -15.43 -1.31 -5.01
C PHE A 61 -16.87 -0.92 -4.68
N TYR A 62 -17.76 -1.19 -5.63
CA TYR A 62 -19.21 -1.09 -5.46
C TYR A 62 -19.87 -2.47 -5.29
N ASP A 63 -19.07 -3.54 -5.42
CA ASP A 63 -19.44 -4.92 -5.13
C ASP A 63 -18.75 -5.35 -3.83
N LYS A 64 -19.55 -5.71 -2.82
CA LYS A 64 -19.05 -6.08 -1.51
C LYS A 64 -18.32 -7.42 -1.51
N ASP A 65 -18.80 -8.40 -2.27
CA ASP A 65 -18.20 -9.74 -2.28
C ASP A 65 -16.81 -9.69 -2.94
N LEU A 66 -16.67 -8.89 -4.00
CA LEU A 66 -15.38 -8.63 -4.62
C LEU A 66 -14.42 -7.88 -3.67
N ALA A 67 -14.92 -6.87 -2.96
CA ALA A 67 -14.11 -6.13 -1.98
C ALA A 67 -13.61 -7.05 -0.85
N ASP A 68 -14.51 -7.85 -0.27
CA ASP A 68 -14.20 -8.77 0.82
C ASP A 68 -13.17 -9.83 0.35
N HIS A 69 -13.29 -10.34 -0.88
CA HIS A 69 -12.29 -11.26 -1.46
C HIS A 69 -10.90 -10.61 -1.65
N VAL A 70 -10.85 -9.35 -2.09
CA VAL A 70 -9.58 -8.61 -2.23
C VAL A 70 -8.96 -8.36 -0.85
N VAL A 71 -9.78 -8.03 0.16
CA VAL A 71 -9.32 -7.86 1.54
C VAL A 71 -8.72 -9.16 2.09
N GLU A 72 -9.38 -10.31 1.90
CA GLU A 72 -8.83 -11.62 2.27
C GLU A 72 -7.49 -11.89 1.58
N THR A 73 -7.40 -11.64 0.27
CA THR A 73 -6.15 -11.84 -0.49
C THR A 73 -5.01 -10.96 0.06
N CYS A 74 -5.31 -9.71 0.44
CA CYS A 74 -4.32 -8.84 1.06
C CYS A 74 -3.89 -9.34 2.44
N LEU A 75 -4.83 -9.81 3.26
CA LEU A 75 -4.53 -10.36 4.59
C LEU A 75 -3.68 -11.64 4.49
N ASP A 76 -3.98 -12.51 3.52
CA ASP A 76 -3.18 -13.71 3.24
C ASP A 76 -1.75 -13.33 2.82
N PHE A 77 -1.60 -12.37 1.91
CA PHE A 77 -0.29 -11.82 1.54
C PHE A 77 0.47 -11.30 2.76
N MET A 78 -0.18 -10.51 3.63
CA MET A 78 0.44 -10.00 4.86
C MET A 78 0.83 -11.13 5.84
N ALA A 79 0.03 -12.19 5.94
CA ALA A 79 0.29 -13.32 6.81
C ALA A 79 1.45 -14.23 6.31
N LEU A 80 1.70 -14.25 4.99
CA LEU A 80 2.87 -14.92 4.41
C LEU A 80 4.18 -14.24 4.78
N GLU A 81 4.15 -12.91 4.87
CA GLU A 81 5.33 -12.08 5.19
C GLU A 81 5.67 -12.17 6.68
N GLU A 82 4.66 -12.28 7.53
CA GLU A 82 4.82 -12.40 8.97
C GLU A 82 3.65 -13.17 9.58
N ARG A 83 3.94 -14.05 10.54
CA ARG A 83 2.91 -14.91 11.16
C ARG A 83 1.86 -14.15 11.99
N ARG A 84 1.89 -12.81 12.01
CA ARG A 84 1.05 -11.97 12.88
C ARG A 84 0.64 -10.67 12.19
N VAL A 85 -0.59 -10.63 11.68
CA VAL A 85 -1.26 -9.39 11.27
C VAL A 85 -1.92 -8.74 12.49
N ARG A 86 -1.80 -7.41 12.62
CA ARG A 86 -2.37 -6.63 13.73
C ARG A 86 -3.47 -5.71 13.23
N ASN A 87 -4.64 -5.73 13.85
CA ASN A 87 -5.66 -4.70 13.66
C ASN A 87 -5.33 -3.52 14.58
N LEU A 88 -5.16 -2.34 14.00
CA LEU A 88 -4.84 -1.09 14.68
C LEU A 88 -6.14 -0.34 14.98
N ASP A 89 -6.19 0.33 16.15
CA ASP A 89 -7.29 1.24 16.49
C ASP A 89 -7.56 2.17 15.31
N SER A 90 -8.79 2.11 14.82
CA SER A 90 -9.20 2.76 13.60
C SER A 90 -10.48 3.54 13.85
N PRO A 91 -10.67 4.72 13.22
CA PRO A 91 -11.93 5.46 13.30
C PRO A 91 -13.13 4.57 12.96
N SER A 92 -14.30 4.88 13.51
CA SER A 92 -15.53 4.12 13.23
C SER A 92 -15.76 3.99 11.71
N GLY A 93 -15.97 2.77 11.22
CA GLY A 93 -16.18 2.50 9.79
C GLY A 93 -14.89 2.24 8.99
N GLN A 94 -13.74 2.14 9.67
CA GLN A 94 -12.47 1.79 9.04
C GLN A 94 -11.85 0.59 9.76
N SER A 95 -11.27 -0.35 9.00
CA SER A 95 -10.41 -1.40 9.53
C SER A 95 -8.98 -1.15 9.06
N HIS A 96 -8.03 -1.11 9.99
CA HIS A 96 -6.62 -0.88 9.66
C HIS A 96 -5.80 -2.07 10.13
N TYR A 97 -5.20 -2.79 9.20
CA TYR A 97 -4.31 -3.90 9.48
C TYR A 97 -2.86 -3.50 9.18
N ALA A 98 -1.93 -3.97 9.98
CA ALA A 98 -0.51 -3.77 9.74
C ALA A 98 0.29 -5.02 10.08
N THR A 99 1.37 -5.23 9.34
CA THR A 99 2.42 -6.19 9.68
C THR A 99 3.80 -5.59 9.39
N VAL A 100 4.81 -6.06 10.13
CA VAL A 100 6.17 -5.54 10.06
C VAL A 100 7.11 -6.72 9.91
N ALA A 101 7.66 -6.90 8.72
CA ALA A 101 8.72 -7.85 8.43
C ALA A 101 10.10 -7.20 8.57
N ASP A 102 11.17 -7.97 8.37
CA ASP A 102 12.55 -7.50 8.53
C ASP A 102 12.88 -6.29 7.64
N ASP A 103 12.45 -6.31 6.37
CA ASP A 103 12.81 -5.32 5.35
C ASP A 103 11.66 -4.40 4.94
N ARG A 104 10.43 -4.66 5.41
CA ARG A 104 9.24 -3.91 4.99
C ARG A 104 8.16 -3.81 6.07
N ILE A 105 7.33 -2.80 5.93
CA ILE A 105 6.08 -2.58 6.66
C ILE A 105 4.96 -2.69 5.64
N ILE A 106 3.91 -3.44 5.96
CA ILE A 106 2.73 -3.58 5.11
C ILE A 106 1.53 -3.11 5.90
N GLU A 107 0.75 -2.21 5.30
CA GLU A 107 -0.46 -1.64 5.86
C GLU A 107 -1.63 -1.87 4.90
N LEU A 108 -2.75 -2.36 5.43
CA LEU A 108 -4.01 -2.50 4.72
C LEU A 108 -5.07 -1.67 5.43
N VAL A 109 -5.64 -0.69 4.74
CA VAL A 109 -6.76 0.12 5.25
C VAL A 109 -8.00 -0.19 4.41
N VAL A 110 -9.08 -0.55 5.09
CA VAL A 110 -10.39 -0.78 4.49
C VAL A 110 -11.35 0.26 5.04
N ILE A 111 -11.94 1.06 4.17
CA ILE A 111 -12.90 2.10 4.51
C ILE A 111 -14.25 1.69 3.91
N ASP A 112 -15.23 1.37 4.75
CA ASP A 112 -16.60 1.06 4.32
C ASP A 112 -17.49 2.27 4.61
N GLN A 113 -17.81 3.03 3.57
CA GLN A 113 -18.66 4.23 3.64
C GLN A 113 -20.05 4.00 3.04
N GLY A 114 -20.28 2.79 2.51
CA GLY A 114 -21.49 2.45 1.78
C GLY A 114 -22.66 2.05 2.69
N THR A 115 -23.77 1.75 2.03
CA THR A 115 -24.89 1.02 2.66
C THR A 115 -24.98 -0.37 2.04
N ARG A 116 -25.71 -1.28 2.68
CA ARG A 116 -25.96 -2.62 2.11
C ARG A 116 -26.59 -2.58 0.71
N LYS A 117 -27.27 -1.50 0.33
CA LYS A 117 -27.92 -1.32 -0.99
C LYS A 117 -27.07 -0.55 -2.00
N ALA A 118 -26.03 0.15 -1.54
CA ALA A 118 -25.09 0.90 -2.35
C ALA A 118 -23.73 0.83 -1.65
N PRO A 119 -22.99 -0.28 -1.81
CA PRO A 119 -21.67 -0.43 -1.23
C PRO A 119 -20.73 0.64 -1.80
N ASP A 120 -19.85 1.15 -0.95
CA ASP A 120 -18.75 2.03 -1.32
C ASP A 120 -17.59 1.67 -0.40
N ILE A 121 -16.76 0.76 -0.88
CA ILE A 121 -15.67 0.17 -0.10
C ILE A 121 -14.36 0.55 -0.78
N ARG A 122 -13.51 1.24 -0.03
CA ARG A 122 -12.15 1.58 -0.47
C ARG A 122 -11.15 0.68 0.24
N VAL A 123 -10.35 -0.03 -0.55
CA VAL A 123 -9.26 -0.88 -0.06
C VAL A 123 -7.94 -0.23 -0.48
N ARG A 124 -7.06 0.00 0.48
CA ARG A 124 -5.75 0.63 0.28
C ARG A 124 -4.67 -0.25 0.89
N LEU A 125 -3.79 -0.79 0.05
CA LEU A 125 -2.63 -1.56 0.48
C LEU A 125 -1.37 -0.72 0.26
N LYS A 126 -0.63 -0.44 1.33
CA LYS A 126 0.65 0.26 1.27
C LYS A 126 1.75 -0.65 1.75
N VAL A 127 2.85 -0.69 1.03
CA VAL A 127 4.07 -1.38 1.44
C VAL A 127 5.20 -0.37 1.46
N THR A 128 5.96 -0.36 2.54
CA THR A 128 7.05 0.58 2.78
C THR A 128 8.32 -0.19 3.12
N SER A 129 9.44 0.11 2.46
CA SER A 129 10.75 -0.42 2.80
C SER A 129 11.27 0.18 4.10
N ARG A 130 11.78 -0.69 4.98
CA ARG A 130 12.54 -0.31 6.17
C ARG A 130 14.01 -0.01 5.86
N LEU A 131 14.48 -0.40 4.69
CA LEU A 131 15.88 -0.24 4.25
C LEU A 131 16.09 1.09 3.53
N TYR A 132 15.16 1.43 2.64
CA TYR A 132 15.27 2.59 1.75
C TYR A 132 14.40 3.77 2.18
N GLY A 133 13.44 3.56 3.09
CA GLY A 133 12.54 4.62 3.56
C GLY A 133 13.13 5.47 4.70
N PRO A 134 12.48 6.59 5.05
CA PRO A 134 12.87 7.42 6.18
C PRO A 134 12.92 6.62 7.49
N ARG A 135 14.14 6.32 7.97
CA ARG A 135 14.36 5.40 9.12
C ARG A 135 13.57 5.78 10.35
N MET A 136 13.58 7.06 10.75
CA MET A 136 12.83 7.53 11.91
C MET A 136 11.33 7.22 11.81
N GLN A 137 10.73 7.35 10.62
CA GLN A 137 9.30 7.12 10.43
C GLN A 137 8.97 5.62 10.46
N THR A 138 9.77 4.82 9.74
CA THR A 138 9.57 3.37 9.69
C THR A 138 9.82 2.69 11.05
N GLU A 139 10.81 3.14 11.81
CA GLU A 139 11.09 2.64 13.17
C GLU A 139 10.01 3.06 14.17
N ALA A 140 9.52 4.31 14.10
CA ALA A 140 8.43 4.76 14.95
C ALA A 140 7.14 3.95 14.71
N PHE A 141 6.82 3.69 13.45
CA PHE A 141 5.67 2.85 13.09
C PHE A 141 5.86 1.39 13.52
N ALA A 142 7.03 0.80 13.25
CA ALA A 142 7.34 -0.56 13.70
C ALA A 142 7.22 -0.69 15.23
N ALA A 143 7.72 0.31 15.96
CA ALA A 143 7.57 0.37 17.41
C ALA A 143 6.10 0.51 17.85
N GLN A 144 5.27 1.26 17.13
CA GLN A 144 3.84 1.37 17.39
C GLN A 144 3.12 0.02 17.20
N VAL A 145 3.39 -0.69 16.10
CA VAL A 145 2.84 -2.02 15.84
C VAL A 145 3.28 -3.03 16.91
N ALA A 146 4.55 -2.98 17.33
CA ALA A 146 5.10 -3.85 18.36
C ALA A 146 4.53 -3.57 19.78
N ARG A 147 4.30 -2.30 20.13
CA ARG A 147 3.80 -1.89 21.46
C ARG A 147 2.35 -2.27 21.73
N ARG A 148 1.52 -2.45 20.70
CA ARG A 148 0.11 -2.84 20.85
C ARG A 148 -0.08 -4.35 21.12
N GLY A 149 0.87 -4.94 21.85
CA GLY A 149 0.88 -6.34 22.29
C GLY A 149 0.41 -6.55 23.74
N LEU A 150 -0.49 -5.72 24.25
CA LEU A 150 -1.25 -5.91 25.50
C LEU A 150 -2.73 -5.70 25.24
#